data_AF-A0A6P8B924-F1
#
_entry.id   AF-A0A6P8B924-F1
#
_cell.length_a   1.000
_cell.length_b   1.000
_cell.length_c   1.000
_cell.angle_alpha   90.00
_cell.angle_beta   90.00
_cell.angle_gamma   90.00
#
_symmetry.space_group_name_H-M   'P 1'
#
loop_
_entity.id
_entity.type
_entity.pdbx_description
1 polymer ?
#
loop_
_entity_poly.entity_id
_entity_poly.type
_entity_poly.pdbx_seq_one_letter_code
_entity_poly.pdbx_strand_id
1 'polypeptide(L)'
;MPPTLDLSGATHSKMMVVPPRLNLRRAASYQGEKGPLSSTSSRFSFNHLVFASPPPSPRLPTLVPPRPRKTSNPPRPSRVFKTLLCVAVAVGMVYLSITAVCGSRVTIPWLEPEAEQFEMVGQTGLPDFPTPIVFNDKRGKPKWTVYIPLEQSFPLSMQGYTDMVSMCRGVSMRVNDLHNPGRAAETSHHNPLRGVSGDAHFVDVREAEASKLLPGTAVGYQKAETPVCASSLTYVLESTDAGIGKSLMMMWTAYGLAQRQGRAFFVDDTRWAYGKYAEIFNKAPEPGCRAPRRHEILPCPYQARHLVVNFATVEGYVSASLGGEPSTGPVEKMSSDRQRERFDLARAGYEALFHLNSQDTEYVKKRTAELRGKTRALPGQRDGLVVGLHVRRGDRHPLEYQYRDSYLPFTAYSEMAKKLLASNEKQSIKILASDDPMVYESDDFSDTVRAQELIKLASKTAIQKVNPNNNNRGVMHKFVDDTFGWEGGFFAAMFWNLGLSSTSAAHSSHKQAVMAAKGTASPSADTARLRSYMGRAYMMDLAVLADASDAVVCTVSAMGCRLLGVMMGWERAFENAKWVNIDGDYGWGGGTW
;
A
#
# COMPACT_ATOMS: atom_id res chain seq x y z
N MET A 1 23.72 -47.56 8.57
CA MET A 1 23.96 -46.68 9.74
C MET A 1 25.11 -45.75 9.39
N PRO A 2 24.89 -44.43 9.23
CA PRO A 2 25.95 -43.44 9.19
C PRO A 2 26.25 -42.90 10.61
N PRO A 3 27.48 -42.39 10.84
CA PRO A 3 28.00 -42.12 12.18
C PRO A 3 27.45 -40.83 12.79
N THR A 4 27.28 -40.87 14.11
CA THR A 4 26.92 -39.78 15.01
C THR A 4 28.10 -38.82 15.19
N LEU A 5 27.86 -37.52 15.01
CA LEU A 5 28.82 -36.45 15.29
C LEU A 5 28.88 -36.23 16.82
N ASP A 6 30.06 -36.45 17.40
CA ASP A 6 30.40 -36.17 18.79
C ASP A 6 30.88 -34.71 18.93
N LEU A 7 30.29 -33.95 19.84
CA LEU A 7 30.63 -32.54 20.13
C LEU A 7 31.10 -32.37 21.59
N SER A 8 31.90 -33.31 22.09
CA SER A 8 32.65 -33.16 23.33
C SER A 8 33.92 -32.33 23.11
N GLY A 9 33.77 -31.02 22.94
CA GLY A 9 34.91 -30.15 22.65
C GLY A 9 34.63 -28.65 22.72
N ALA A 10 34.07 -28.15 23.83
CA ALA A 10 34.13 -26.73 24.15
C ALA A 10 34.32 -26.54 25.65
N THR A 11 35.56 -26.25 26.00
CA THR A 11 36.06 -25.92 27.33
C THR A 11 35.31 -24.76 27.98
N HIS A 12 34.96 -24.93 29.25
CA HIS A 12 34.35 -23.97 30.16
C HIS A 12 34.99 -22.56 30.09
N SER A 13 34.23 -21.57 29.63
CA SER A 13 34.49 -20.16 29.96
C SER A 13 33.71 -19.79 31.23
N LYS A 14 34.44 -19.46 32.30
CA LYS A 14 33.93 -18.96 33.59
C LYS A 14 32.88 -17.86 33.38
N MET A 15 31.66 -18.12 33.83
CA MET A 15 30.57 -17.15 33.86
C MET A 15 30.80 -16.18 35.02
N MET A 16 31.19 -14.94 34.71
CA MET A 16 31.21 -13.83 35.65
C MET A 16 29.83 -13.20 35.65
N VAL A 17 29.04 -13.45 36.69
CA VAL A 17 27.72 -12.83 36.88
C VAL A 17 27.94 -11.40 37.38
N VAL A 18 27.85 -10.43 36.48
CA VAL A 18 27.72 -9.01 36.84
C VAL A 18 26.22 -8.70 36.90
N PRO A 19 25.69 -8.16 38.01
CA PRO A 19 24.28 -7.81 38.10
C PRO A 19 23.97 -6.66 37.11
N PRO A 20 22.79 -6.67 36.44
CA PRO A 20 22.44 -5.60 35.53
C PRO A 20 22.28 -4.29 36.30
N ARG A 21 23.21 -3.35 36.10
CA ARG A 21 23.00 -1.95 36.46
C ARG A 21 21.91 -1.40 35.53
N LEU A 22 20.73 -1.21 36.10
CA LEU A 22 19.66 -0.37 35.57
C LEU A 22 20.21 1.03 35.29
N ASN A 23 20.66 1.26 34.05
CA ASN A 23 20.90 2.60 33.53
C ASN A 23 19.55 3.20 33.13
N LEU A 24 18.80 3.68 34.13
CA LEU A 24 17.74 4.65 33.89
C LEU A 24 18.41 5.92 33.36
N ARG A 25 18.46 6.07 32.03
CA ARG A 25 18.75 7.37 31.42
C ARG A 25 17.66 8.34 31.87
N ARG A 26 18.09 9.21 32.78
CA ARG A 26 17.55 10.50 33.18
C ARG A 26 16.63 11.12 32.11
N ALA A 27 15.34 11.16 32.40
CA ALA A 27 14.39 12.07 31.75
C ALA A 27 14.73 13.50 32.21
N ALA A 28 15.55 14.20 31.44
CA ALA A 28 15.79 15.63 31.62
C ALA A 28 14.98 16.41 30.57
N SER A 29 13.65 16.45 30.73
CA SER A 29 12.78 17.45 30.10
C SER A 29 11.36 17.44 30.66
N TYR A 30 11.21 17.47 31.99
CA TYR A 30 9.95 17.92 32.62
C TYR A 30 10.34 18.69 33.88
N GLN A 31 10.51 20.00 33.72
CA GLN A 31 10.46 20.92 34.84
C GLN A 31 9.00 21.13 35.20
N GLY A 32 8.66 20.83 36.45
CA GLY A 32 7.45 21.31 37.10
C GLY A 32 6.27 20.36 37.07
N GLU A 33 6.28 19.36 37.95
CA GLU A 33 5.11 19.04 38.79
C GLU A 33 5.51 18.08 39.92
N LYS A 34 5.20 18.45 41.17
CA LYS A 34 5.44 17.62 42.36
C LYS A 34 4.28 16.63 42.49
N GLY A 35 4.48 15.39 42.06
CA GLY A 35 3.60 14.25 42.36
C GLY A 35 4.29 13.22 43.27
N PRO A 36 3.60 12.62 44.25
CA PRO A 36 4.26 11.76 45.23
C PRO A 36 4.72 10.42 44.64
N LEU A 37 5.93 10.04 45.04
CA LEU A 37 6.57 8.75 44.79
C LEU A 37 5.92 7.68 45.66
N SER A 38 5.36 6.62 45.07
CA SER A 38 5.61 5.21 45.44
C SER A 38 4.59 4.26 44.81
N SER A 39 5.13 3.27 44.11
CA SER A 39 4.46 2.05 43.69
C SER A 39 4.21 1.16 44.90
N THR A 40 2.95 0.88 45.27
CA THR A 40 2.46 -0.42 45.79
C THR A 40 0.94 -0.33 46.01
N SER A 41 0.23 -1.42 45.71
CA SER A 41 -1.21 -1.67 45.90
C SER A 41 -2.17 -1.04 44.87
N SER A 42 -2.57 -1.85 43.91
CA SER A 42 -3.75 -1.65 43.07
C SER A 42 -5.02 -1.85 43.91
N ARG A 43 -5.60 -0.77 44.44
CA ARG A 43 -7.01 -0.73 44.80
C ARG A 43 -7.77 -0.02 43.69
N PHE A 44 -8.70 -0.76 43.08
CA PHE A 44 -9.66 -0.29 42.09
C PHE A 44 -10.40 0.95 42.60
N SER A 45 -10.36 2.05 41.82
CA SER A 45 -11.11 3.27 42.10
C SER A 45 -12.34 3.35 41.19
N PHE A 46 -13.52 3.26 41.81
CA PHE A 46 -14.84 3.30 41.18
C PHE A 46 -15.42 4.72 41.10
N ASN A 47 -14.58 5.75 40.99
CA ASN A 47 -15.03 7.15 41.02
C ASN A 47 -15.67 7.67 39.72
N HIS A 48 -15.89 6.82 38.72
CA HIS A 48 -16.58 7.20 37.47
C HIS A 48 -17.96 6.55 37.30
N LEU A 49 -18.48 5.83 38.32
CA LEU A 49 -19.83 5.24 38.30
C LEU A 49 -20.84 5.93 39.24
N VAL A 50 -20.56 7.14 39.70
CA VAL A 50 -21.55 7.98 40.41
C VAL A 50 -22.15 9.01 39.46
N PHE A 51 -22.90 8.53 38.47
CA PHE A 51 -24.05 9.26 37.95
C PHE A 51 -25.30 8.67 38.60
N ALA A 52 -25.65 9.22 39.77
CA ALA A 52 -26.95 9.00 40.40
C ALA A 52 -27.37 10.30 41.08
N SER A 53 -27.88 11.24 40.30
CA SER A 53 -28.79 12.27 40.81
C SER A 53 -30.03 11.55 41.37
N PRO A 54 -30.40 11.73 42.65
CA PRO A 54 -31.61 11.10 43.17
C PRO A 54 -32.86 11.76 42.57
N PRO A 55 -33.96 11.02 42.37
CA PRO A 55 -35.22 11.59 41.90
C PRO A 55 -35.82 12.54 42.96
N PRO A 56 -36.45 13.65 42.55
CA PRO A 56 -36.97 14.63 43.50
C PRO A 56 -38.21 14.09 44.21
N SER A 57 -38.19 14.11 45.55
CA SER A 57 -39.37 13.89 46.40
C SER A 57 -39.96 15.26 46.82
N PRO A 58 -41.29 15.34 47.05
CA PRO A 58 -42.05 16.59 47.03
C PRO A 58 -41.81 17.40 48.31
N ARG A 59 -41.60 18.73 48.17
CA ARG A 59 -41.52 19.66 49.31
C ARG A 59 -42.62 20.71 49.24
N LEU A 60 -43.24 20.89 50.40
CA LEU A 60 -44.25 21.87 50.81
C LEU A 60 -43.85 23.33 50.52
N PRO A 61 -44.83 24.25 50.40
CA PRO A 61 -44.60 25.64 50.01
C PRO A 61 -43.89 26.45 51.11
N THR A 62 -42.76 27.06 50.76
CA THR A 62 -42.05 28.03 51.61
C THR A 62 -42.67 29.44 51.48
N LEU A 63 -43.14 29.97 52.61
CA LEU A 63 -43.83 31.26 52.80
C LEU A 63 -42.91 32.50 52.82
N VAL A 64 -41.90 32.58 51.95
CA VAL A 64 -41.08 33.80 51.82
C VAL A 64 -40.76 34.05 50.34
N PRO A 65 -41.20 35.18 49.73
CA PRO A 65 -40.84 35.48 48.35
C PRO A 65 -39.34 35.83 48.25
N PRO A 66 -38.57 35.18 47.36
CA PRO A 66 -37.20 35.60 47.09
C PRO A 66 -37.19 36.88 46.24
N ARG A 67 -36.22 37.76 46.53
CA ARG A 67 -35.98 39.04 45.84
C ARG A 67 -35.89 38.89 44.32
N PRO A 68 -36.36 39.86 43.53
CA PRO A 68 -36.25 39.81 42.07
C PRO A 68 -34.79 39.79 41.64
N ARG A 69 -34.42 38.78 40.86
CA ARG A 69 -33.12 38.68 40.16
C ARG A 69 -33.00 39.82 39.16
N LYS A 70 -31.91 40.58 39.22
CA LYS A 70 -31.52 41.56 38.20
C LYS A 70 -31.43 40.86 36.84
N THR A 71 -32.08 41.44 35.83
CA THR A 71 -31.95 41.05 34.42
C THR A 71 -30.50 41.24 33.97
N SER A 72 -29.82 40.15 33.60
CA SER A 72 -28.48 40.21 32.99
C SER A 72 -28.61 40.70 31.55
N ASN A 73 -28.12 41.91 31.27
CA ASN A 73 -27.93 42.34 29.88
C ASN A 73 -26.85 41.47 29.21
N PRO A 74 -27.03 41.04 27.95
CA PRO A 74 -26.01 40.28 27.24
C PRO A 74 -24.74 41.13 27.05
N PRO A 75 -23.54 40.54 27.12
CA PRO A 75 -22.29 41.28 26.99
C PRO A 75 -22.19 41.87 25.57
N ARG A 76 -22.01 43.20 25.49
CA ARG A 76 -21.72 43.88 24.22
C ARG A 76 -20.37 43.35 23.69
N PRO A 77 -20.27 42.86 22.45
CA PRO A 77 -19.00 42.43 21.89
C PRO A 77 -18.03 43.63 21.87
N SER A 78 -16.82 43.41 22.37
CA SER A 78 -15.80 44.46 22.46
C SER A 78 -15.56 45.07 21.08
N ARG A 79 -15.28 46.38 21.03
CA ARG A 79 -14.99 47.08 19.76
C ARG A 79 -13.87 46.39 18.97
N VAL A 80 -12.94 45.75 19.68
CA VAL A 80 -11.84 44.94 19.14
C VAL A 80 -12.34 43.76 18.29
N PHE A 81 -13.36 43.04 18.76
CA PHE A 81 -13.92 41.90 18.02
C PHE A 81 -14.64 42.36 16.74
N LYS A 82 -15.33 43.51 16.79
CA LYS A 82 -15.94 44.11 15.60
C LYS A 82 -14.89 44.56 14.59
N THR A 83 -13.79 45.17 15.05
CA THR A 83 -12.69 45.56 14.16
C THR A 83 -11.96 44.36 13.55
N LEU A 84 -11.71 43.29 14.33
CA LEU A 84 -11.10 42.06 13.82
C LEU A 84 -12.00 41.39 12.79
N LEU A 85 -13.31 41.34 13.04
CA LEU A 85 -14.28 40.81 12.08
C LEU A 85 -14.32 41.65 10.79
N CYS A 86 -14.31 42.98 10.89
CA CYS A 86 -14.24 43.86 9.72
C CYS A 86 -12.94 43.67 8.93
N VAL A 87 -11.79 43.53 9.59
CA VAL A 87 -10.51 43.26 8.93
C VAL A 87 -10.54 41.89 8.25
N ALA A 88 -11.06 40.85 8.90
CA ALA A 88 -11.19 39.53 8.32
C ALA A 88 -12.11 39.52 7.09
N VAL A 89 -13.23 40.23 7.14
CA VAL A 89 -14.15 40.39 6.00
C VAL A 89 -13.49 41.18 4.87
N ALA A 90 -12.76 42.25 5.17
CA ALA A 90 -12.04 43.03 4.15
C ALA A 90 -10.95 42.20 3.46
N VAL A 91 -10.16 41.42 4.22
CA VAL A 91 -9.17 40.48 3.68
C VAL A 91 -9.85 39.39 2.84
N GLY A 92 -10.99 38.86 3.30
CA GLY A 92 -11.77 37.88 2.55
C GLY A 92 -12.31 38.43 1.23
N MET A 93 -12.80 39.68 1.22
CA MET A 93 -13.27 40.35 0.02
C MET A 93 -12.12 40.63 -0.96
N VAL A 94 -10.97 41.08 -0.48
CA VAL A 94 -9.77 41.25 -1.31
C VAL A 94 -9.35 39.89 -1.91
N TYR A 95 -9.31 38.84 -1.10
CA TYR A 95 -9.00 37.48 -1.58
C TYR A 95 -10.01 37.00 -2.65
N LEU A 96 -11.31 37.19 -2.43
CA LEU A 96 -12.36 36.84 -3.39
C LEU A 96 -12.25 37.67 -4.68
N SER A 97 -11.92 38.95 -4.58
CA SER A 97 -11.73 39.80 -5.77
C SER A 97 -10.46 39.45 -6.55
N ILE A 98 -9.35 39.11 -5.89
CA ILE A 98 -8.14 38.62 -6.57
C ILE A 98 -8.42 37.27 -7.23
N THR A 99 -9.12 36.35 -6.57
CA THR A 99 -9.47 35.05 -7.16
C THR A 99 -10.50 35.15 -8.29
N ALA A 100 -11.38 36.16 -8.27
CA ALA A 100 -12.32 36.45 -9.35
C ALA A 100 -11.64 37.09 -10.58
N VAL A 101 -10.63 37.95 -10.38
CA VAL A 101 -9.92 38.64 -11.47
C VAL A 101 -8.78 37.81 -12.05
N CYS A 102 -8.03 37.09 -11.22
CA CYS A 102 -6.89 36.27 -11.64
C CYS A 102 -7.26 34.80 -11.94
N GLY A 103 -8.53 34.43 -11.82
CA GLY A 103 -8.93 33.02 -11.77
C GLY A 103 -8.44 32.33 -10.49
N SER A 104 -8.94 31.12 -10.21
CA SER A 104 -8.77 30.40 -8.93
C SER A 104 -7.34 29.91 -8.62
N ARG A 105 -6.27 30.60 -9.02
CA ARG A 105 -4.88 30.18 -8.80
C ARG A 105 -3.98 31.34 -8.38
N VAL A 106 -4.22 31.87 -7.19
CA VAL A 106 -3.21 32.64 -6.45
C VAL A 106 -2.34 31.63 -5.70
N THR A 107 -1.17 31.31 -6.25
CA THR A 107 -0.16 30.47 -5.61
C THR A 107 0.60 31.30 -4.57
N ILE A 108 0.71 30.79 -3.34
CA ILE A 108 1.51 31.39 -2.27
C ILE A 108 2.91 30.74 -2.33
N PRO A 109 3.97 31.46 -2.73
CA PRO A 109 5.29 30.86 -2.99
C PRO A 109 5.93 30.16 -1.77
N TRP A 110 5.53 30.52 -0.56
CA TRP A 110 6.07 29.97 0.69
C TRP A 110 5.37 28.67 1.16
N LEU A 111 4.31 28.24 0.48
CA LEU A 111 3.57 27.01 0.79
C LEU A 111 3.84 25.87 -0.21
N GLU A 112 4.55 26.13 -1.30
CA GLU A 112 5.05 25.05 -2.16
C GLU A 112 6.29 24.42 -1.52
N PRO A 113 6.39 23.08 -1.50
CA PRO A 113 7.66 22.42 -1.21
C PRO A 113 8.69 22.97 -2.18
N GLU A 114 9.76 23.57 -1.65
CA GLU A 114 10.88 24.06 -2.43
C GLU A 114 11.31 22.97 -3.42
N ALA A 115 11.19 23.24 -4.71
CA ALA A 115 11.66 22.30 -5.73
C ALA A 115 13.16 22.12 -5.46
N GLU A 116 13.57 20.89 -5.09
CA GLU A 116 14.97 20.58 -4.82
C GLU A 116 15.83 21.18 -5.93
N GLN A 117 16.66 22.15 -5.58
CA GLN A 117 17.51 22.84 -6.54
C GLN A 117 18.61 21.88 -6.96
N PHE A 118 18.39 21.18 -8.08
CA PHE A 118 19.41 20.33 -8.69
C PHE A 118 20.46 21.21 -9.40
N GLU A 119 21.67 21.22 -8.86
CA GLU A 119 22.82 21.86 -9.51
C GLU A 119 23.37 20.92 -10.59
N MET A 120 23.22 21.31 -11.86
CA MET A 120 23.88 20.58 -12.94
C MET A 120 25.35 20.97 -12.98
N VAL A 121 26.22 20.02 -12.69
CA VAL A 121 27.66 20.22 -12.74
C VAL A 121 28.19 19.82 -14.11
N GLY A 122 28.85 20.75 -14.79
CA GLY A 122 29.57 20.45 -16.03
C GLY A 122 30.80 19.60 -15.74
N GLN A 123 30.76 18.33 -16.12
CA GLN A 123 31.91 17.42 -16.04
C GLN A 123 32.36 17.01 -17.45
N THR A 124 33.67 16.80 -17.63
CA THR A 124 34.27 16.43 -18.92
C THR A 124 34.15 14.94 -19.25
N GLY A 125 33.81 14.10 -18.25
CA GLY A 125 33.63 12.65 -18.40
C GLY A 125 32.22 12.18 -18.02
N LEU A 126 31.89 10.94 -18.40
CA LEU A 126 30.66 10.28 -17.96
C LEU A 126 30.81 9.82 -16.51
N PRO A 127 29.77 10.00 -15.66
CA PRO A 127 29.84 9.65 -14.26
C PRO A 127 29.63 8.15 -14.01
N ASP A 128 30.14 7.63 -12.90
CA ASP A 128 30.02 6.21 -12.55
C ASP A 128 28.65 5.83 -11.93
N PHE A 129 27.65 6.72 -12.01
CA PHE A 129 26.32 6.52 -11.45
C PHE A 129 25.21 6.92 -12.44
N PRO A 130 23.99 6.35 -12.31
CA PRO A 130 22.87 6.70 -13.17
C PRO A 130 22.51 8.18 -13.08
N THR A 131 22.52 8.89 -14.21
CA THR A 131 22.18 10.32 -14.23
C THR A 131 21.68 10.78 -15.61
N PRO A 132 20.77 11.77 -15.68
CA PRO A 132 20.52 12.48 -16.93
C PRO A 132 21.71 13.37 -17.31
N ILE A 133 22.06 13.37 -18.60
CA ILE A 133 23.15 14.16 -19.16
C ILE A 133 22.63 15.10 -20.25
N VAL A 134 23.19 16.31 -20.30
CA VAL A 134 22.89 17.32 -21.33
C VAL A 134 24.08 17.41 -22.28
N PHE A 135 23.80 17.44 -23.57
CA PHE A 135 24.80 17.60 -24.63
C PHE A 135 24.28 18.55 -25.70
N ASN A 136 25.16 19.02 -26.58
CA ASN A 136 24.77 19.83 -27.72
C ASN A 136 24.70 18.96 -28.98
N ASP A 137 23.61 19.07 -29.73
CA ASP A 137 23.49 18.48 -31.06
C ASP A 137 24.52 19.10 -32.02
N LYS A 138 24.72 18.51 -33.21
CA LYS A 138 25.59 19.03 -34.29
C LYS A 138 25.27 20.48 -34.68
N ARG A 139 24.07 20.96 -34.38
CA ARG A 139 23.59 22.33 -34.61
C ARG A 139 23.80 23.28 -33.42
N GLY A 140 24.48 22.84 -32.36
CA GLY A 140 24.69 23.62 -31.14
C GLY A 140 23.45 23.76 -30.25
N LYS A 141 22.37 23.02 -30.52
CA LYS A 141 21.15 23.05 -29.69
C LYS A 141 21.28 22.06 -28.53
N PRO A 142 20.93 22.45 -27.29
CA PRO A 142 21.01 21.55 -26.16
C PRO A 142 19.99 20.41 -26.32
N LYS A 143 20.36 19.20 -25.95
CA LYS A 143 19.51 18.01 -25.89
C LYS A 143 19.94 17.20 -24.69
N TRP A 144 19.12 16.24 -24.27
CA TRP A 144 19.47 15.41 -23.11
C TRP A 144 19.12 13.95 -23.32
N THR A 145 19.84 13.07 -22.62
CA THR A 145 19.59 11.62 -22.54
C THR A 145 19.82 11.16 -21.11
N VAL A 146 19.41 9.95 -20.78
CA VAL A 146 19.78 9.30 -19.51
C VAL A 146 20.98 8.40 -19.76
N TYR A 147 21.94 8.43 -18.84
CA TYR A 147 23.09 7.53 -18.82
C TYR A 147 22.98 6.60 -17.61
N ILE A 148 23.03 5.29 -17.86
CA ILE A 148 23.11 4.25 -16.83
C ILE A 148 24.39 3.44 -17.12
N PRO A 149 25.37 3.42 -16.20
CA PRO A 149 26.60 2.65 -16.38
C PRO A 149 26.32 1.16 -16.65
N LEU A 150 27.13 0.53 -17.50
CA LEU A 150 26.94 -0.88 -17.89
C LEU A 150 27.10 -1.87 -16.73
N GLU A 151 27.96 -1.52 -15.76
CA GLU A 151 28.23 -2.33 -14.56
C GLU A 151 27.17 -2.16 -13.48
N GLN A 152 26.25 -1.21 -13.66
CA GLN A 152 25.20 -0.94 -12.69
C GLN A 152 24.27 -2.15 -12.54
N SER A 153 23.95 -2.50 -11.29
CA SER A 153 22.98 -3.54 -10.98
C SER A 153 21.57 -3.12 -11.41
N PHE A 154 20.81 -4.08 -11.94
CA PHE A 154 19.40 -3.89 -12.29
C PHE A 154 18.54 -4.83 -11.44
N PRO A 155 17.36 -4.38 -10.96
CA PRO A 155 16.85 -3.01 -11.04
C PRO A 155 17.58 -2.05 -10.09
N LEU A 156 17.55 -0.74 -10.37
CA LEU A 156 17.97 0.29 -9.39
C LEU A 156 17.10 0.23 -8.14
N SER A 157 17.59 0.77 -7.03
CA SER A 157 16.79 0.87 -5.80
C SER A 157 15.55 1.73 -6.01
N MET A 158 14.51 1.53 -5.19
CA MET A 158 13.30 2.36 -5.28
C MET A 158 13.61 3.86 -5.20
N GLN A 159 14.48 4.25 -4.27
CA GLN A 159 14.92 5.64 -4.15
C GLN A 159 15.69 6.09 -5.38
N GLY A 160 16.58 5.26 -5.94
CA GLY A 160 17.33 5.60 -7.15
C GLY A 160 16.43 5.88 -8.37
N TYR A 161 15.31 5.16 -8.52
CA TYR A 161 14.34 5.49 -9.57
C TYR A 161 13.57 6.79 -9.27
N THR A 162 13.16 7.02 -8.01
CA THR A 162 12.49 8.27 -7.62
C THR A 162 13.38 9.49 -7.86
N ASP A 163 14.65 9.40 -7.44
CA ASP A 163 15.66 10.46 -7.63
C ASP A 163 15.92 10.68 -9.13
N MET A 164 15.97 9.62 -9.93
CA MET A 164 16.14 9.77 -11.38
C MET A 164 14.95 10.47 -12.04
N VAL A 165 13.71 10.20 -11.60
CA VAL A 165 12.52 10.92 -12.09
C VAL A 165 12.56 12.41 -11.72
N SER A 166 12.99 12.77 -10.51
CA SER A 166 13.14 14.18 -10.12
C SER A 166 14.26 14.87 -10.91
N MET A 167 15.41 14.22 -11.09
CA MET A 167 16.53 14.73 -11.90
C MET A 167 16.12 14.91 -13.37
N CYS A 168 15.45 13.95 -13.99
CA CYS A 168 14.91 14.06 -15.35
C CYS A 168 14.02 15.30 -15.50
N ARG A 169 13.14 15.55 -14.52
CA ARG A 169 12.27 16.73 -14.54
C ARG A 169 13.10 18.02 -14.50
N GLY A 170 14.08 18.11 -13.61
CA GLY A 170 14.99 19.26 -13.52
C GLY A 170 15.74 19.53 -14.82
N VAL A 171 16.31 18.48 -15.42
CA VAL A 171 17.04 18.59 -16.69
C VAL A 171 16.12 18.98 -17.84
N SER A 172 14.94 18.37 -17.94
CA SER A 172 13.94 18.71 -18.97
C SER A 172 13.55 20.19 -18.88
N MET A 173 13.24 20.69 -17.69
CA MET A 173 12.90 22.10 -17.49
C MET A 173 14.05 23.02 -17.92
N ARG A 174 15.29 22.72 -17.51
CA ARG A 174 16.42 23.54 -17.91
C ARG A 174 16.68 23.51 -19.41
N VAL A 175 16.63 22.35 -20.05
CA VAL A 175 16.86 22.27 -21.51
C VAL A 175 15.79 23.07 -22.26
N ASN A 176 14.54 23.08 -21.78
CA ASN A 176 13.49 23.94 -22.30
C ASN A 176 13.80 25.44 -22.11
N ASP A 177 14.33 25.83 -20.95
CA ASP A 177 14.74 27.22 -20.67
C ASP A 177 15.87 27.69 -21.59
N LEU A 178 16.85 26.81 -21.87
CA LEU A 178 17.96 27.12 -22.77
C LEU A 178 17.50 27.31 -24.22
N HIS A 179 16.41 26.66 -24.64
CA HIS A 179 15.82 26.87 -25.96
C HIS A 179 14.95 28.13 -26.04
N ASN A 180 14.31 28.51 -24.94
CA ASN A 180 13.35 29.62 -24.89
C ASN A 180 13.71 30.62 -23.77
N PRO A 181 14.86 31.30 -23.85
CA PRO A 181 15.26 32.27 -22.84
C PRO A 181 14.23 33.41 -22.78
N GLY A 182 13.60 33.59 -21.61
CA GLY A 182 12.62 34.66 -21.35
C GLY A 182 11.14 34.24 -21.31
N ARG A 183 10.77 33.02 -21.70
CA ARG A 183 9.40 32.46 -21.52
C ARG A 183 9.24 31.58 -20.27
N ALA A 184 10.32 31.36 -19.52
CA ALA A 184 10.38 30.46 -18.37
C ALA A 184 9.38 30.78 -17.25
N ALA A 185 8.94 32.04 -17.11
CA ALA A 185 8.01 32.44 -16.06
C ALA A 185 6.52 32.13 -16.38
N GLU A 186 6.14 31.96 -17.65
CA GLU A 186 4.73 31.75 -18.04
C GLU A 186 4.36 30.27 -18.20
N THR A 187 5.29 29.40 -18.58
CA THR A 187 5.00 27.97 -18.81
C THR A 187 5.31 27.04 -17.62
N SER A 188 6.02 27.53 -16.59
CA SER A 188 6.45 26.71 -15.45
C SER A 188 5.33 26.32 -14.48
N HIS A 189 4.17 26.97 -14.54
CA HIS A 189 3.01 26.66 -13.69
C HIS A 189 1.99 25.70 -14.31
N HIS A 190 2.25 25.20 -15.52
CA HIS A 190 1.32 24.33 -16.23
C HIS A 190 1.81 22.87 -16.24
N ASN A 191 1.35 22.14 -15.22
CA ASN A 191 1.41 20.69 -15.02
C ASN A 191 2.83 20.13 -14.74
N PRO A 192 3.19 19.85 -13.46
CA PRO A 192 4.50 19.34 -13.06
C PRO A 192 4.85 17.96 -13.65
N LEU A 193 3.88 17.24 -14.23
CA LEU A 193 4.07 15.97 -14.92
C LEU A 193 4.46 16.12 -16.40
N ARG A 194 4.34 17.32 -16.99
CA ARG A 194 4.55 17.54 -18.43
C ARG A 194 5.98 17.24 -18.89
N GLY A 195 6.99 17.67 -18.13
CA GLY A 195 8.41 17.40 -18.45
C GLY A 195 8.82 15.93 -18.32
N VAL A 196 8.05 15.11 -17.60
CA VAL A 196 8.30 13.67 -17.47
C VAL A 196 7.47 12.87 -18.47
N SER A 197 6.28 13.35 -18.85
CA SER A 197 5.39 12.67 -19.82
C SER A 197 5.98 12.63 -21.24
N GLY A 198 6.54 13.75 -21.71
CA GLY A 198 7.21 13.83 -23.00
C GLY A 198 8.00 15.12 -23.18
N ASP A 199 9.16 15.02 -23.83
CA ASP A 199 10.09 16.12 -24.05
C ASP A 199 10.66 16.06 -25.48
N ALA A 200 10.45 17.12 -26.26
CA ALA A 200 10.95 17.21 -27.64
C ALA A 200 12.48 17.22 -27.74
N HIS A 201 13.19 17.50 -26.64
CA HIS A 201 14.64 17.61 -26.56
C HIS A 201 15.32 16.35 -25.99
N PHE A 202 14.54 15.34 -25.61
CA PHE A 202 15.05 14.06 -25.18
C PHE A 202 15.51 13.21 -26.37
N VAL A 203 16.66 12.55 -26.22
CA VAL A 203 17.20 11.57 -27.15
C VAL A 203 17.27 10.22 -26.43
N ASP A 204 16.72 9.18 -27.05
CA ASP A 204 16.72 7.83 -26.46
C ASP A 204 18.14 7.25 -26.38
N VAL A 205 18.42 6.42 -25.37
CA VAL A 205 19.75 5.84 -25.11
C VAL A 205 20.32 5.17 -26.36
N ARG A 206 19.48 4.39 -27.06
CA ARG A 206 19.90 3.67 -28.26
C ARG A 206 20.25 4.61 -29.43
N GLU A 207 19.55 5.74 -29.54
CA GLU A 207 19.87 6.78 -30.53
C GLU A 207 21.14 7.55 -30.16
N ALA A 208 21.33 7.81 -28.86
CA ALA A 208 22.55 8.44 -28.34
C ALA A 208 23.78 7.55 -28.55
N GLU A 209 23.68 6.24 -28.33
CA GLU A 209 24.73 5.27 -28.66
C GLU A 209 25.02 5.21 -30.16
N ALA A 210 23.97 5.16 -31.00
CA ALA A 210 24.12 5.16 -32.46
C ALA A 210 24.81 6.44 -32.98
N SER A 211 24.58 7.55 -32.29
CA SER A 211 25.20 8.86 -32.58
C SER A 211 26.58 9.04 -31.94
N LYS A 212 27.13 8.01 -31.26
CA LYS A 212 28.40 8.04 -30.51
C LYS A 212 28.46 9.10 -29.40
N LEU A 213 27.30 9.50 -28.87
CA LEU A 213 27.18 10.39 -27.71
C LEU A 213 27.36 9.63 -26.40
N LEU A 214 26.94 8.36 -26.39
CA LEU A 214 27.13 7.43 -25.29
C LEU A 214 28.03 6.26 -25.73
N PRO A 215 28.79 5.65 -24.80
CA PRO A 215 29.58 4.47 -25.09
C PRO A 215 28.65 3.31 -25.41
N GLY A 216 28.57 2.95 -26.70
CA GLY A 216 27.88 1.76 -27.12
C GLY A 216 28.64 0.50 -26.70
N THR A 217 27.92 -0.58 -26.41
CA THR A 217 28.53 -1.89 -26.19
C THR A 217 28.99 -2.49 -27.52
N ALA A 218 30.28 -2.32 -27.83
CA ALA A 218 30.97 -3.03 -28.90
C ALA A 218 31.43 -4.42 -28.43
N VAL A 219 30.52 -5.26 -27.90
CA VAL A 219 30.90 -6.61 -27.44
C VAL A 219 29.81 -7.62 -27.81
N GLY A 220 30.16 -8.55 -28.72
CA GLY A 220 29.52 -9.86 -28.87
C GLY A 220 28.06 -9.88 -29.30
N TYR A 221 27.75 -9.39 -30.51
CA TYR A 221 26.46 -9.64 -31.15
C TYR A 221 26.38 -11.11 -31.59
N GLN A 222 26.10 -12.02 -30.65
CA GLN A 222 25.50 -13.29 -31.05
C GLN A 222 24.09 -12.95 -31.53
N LYS A 223 23.83 -13.22 -32.80
CA LYS A 223 22.52 -13.03 -33.44
C LYS A 223 21.51 -13.92 -32.70
N ALA A 224 20.91 -13.39 -31.65
CA ALA A 224 19.81 -14.04 -30.95
C ALA A 224 18.66 -14.20 -31.95
N GLU A 225 18.01 -15.38 -31.93
CA GLU A 225 16.92 -15.71 -32.86
C GLU A 225 15.70 -14.78 -32.69
N THR A 226 15.54 -14.16 -31.51
CA THR A 226 14.44 -13.25 -31.21
C THR A 226 14.87 -11.78 -31.16
N PRO A 227 14.15 -10.87 -31.85
CA PRO A 227 14.46 -9.44 -31.81
C PRO A 227 14.13 -8.83 -30.44
N VAL A 228 14.85 -7.76 -30.09
CA VAL A 228 14.52 -6.91 -28.94
C VAL A 228 13.20 -6.18 -29.23
N CYS A 229 12.36 -6.04 -28.21
CA CYS A 229 11.08 -5.32 -28.34
C CYS A 229 11.27 -3.91 -28.91
N ALA A 230 10.30 -3.41 -29.67
CA ALA A 230 10.33 -2.04 -30.17
C ALA A 230 10.17 -1.02 -29.02
N SER A 231 9.22 -1.30 -28.14
CA SER A 231 8.93 -0.59 -26.90
C SER A 231 8.53 -1.57 -25.80
N SER A 232 8.83 -1.24 -24.54
CA SER A 232 8.44 -2.07 -23.40
C SER A 232 8.18 -1.26 -22.13
N LEU A 233 7.50 -1.90 -21.17
CA LEU A 233 7.34 -1.47 -19.78
C LEU A 233 7.74 -2.63 -18.86
N THR A 234 8.71 -2.40 -17.99
CA THR A 234 9.11 -3.33 -16.94
C THR A 234 8.54 -2.84 -15.61
N TYR A 235 7.73 -3.66 -14.95
CA TYR A 235 7.22 -3.38 -13.61
C TYR A 235 8.08 -4.08 -12.56
N VAL A 236 8.69 -3.31 -11.66
CA VAL A 236 9.50 -3.85 -10.55
C VAL A 236 8.61 -4.03 -9.33
N LEU A 237 8.48 -5.27 -8.86
CA LEU A 237 7.61 -5.66 -7.73
C LEU A 237 8.13 -5.23 -6.35
N GLU A 238 9.37 -4.76 -6.26
CA GLU A 238 9.93 -4.19 -5.04
C GLU A 238 9.02 -3.09 -4.49
N SER A 239 8.70 -3.18 -3.20
CA SER A 239 7.82 -2.25 -2.50
C SER A 239 8.28 -2.04 -1.07
N THR A 240 8.07 -0.83 -0.55
CA THR A 240 8.22 -0.52 0.87
C THR A 240 6.98 -0.93 1.69
N ASP A 241 5.85 -1.19 1.02
CA ASP A 241 4.64 -1.65 1.66
C ASP A 241 4.69 -3.17 1.89
N ALA A 242 4.29 -3.60 3.08
CA ALA A 242 4.18 -5.02 3.39
C ALA A 242 2.99 -5.65 2.67
N GLY A 243 1.96 -4.87 2.33
CA GLY A 243 0.75 -5.38 1.69
C GLY A 243 0.94 -5.72 0.21
N ILE A 244 0.66 -6.97 -0.18
CA ILE A 244 0.69 -7.39 -1.59
C ILE A 244 -0.34 -6.68 -2.47
N GLY A 245 -1.50 -6.33 -1.91
CA GLY A 245 -2.66 -5.91 -2.71
C GLY A 245 -2.44 -4.58 -3.44
N LYS A 246 -1.72 -3.64 -2.82
CA LYS A 246 -1.41 -2.34 -3.42
C LYS A 246 -0.50 -2.50 -4.64
N SER A 247 0.57 -3.28 -4.50
CA SER A 247 1.51 -3.59 -5.59
C SER A 247 0.82 -4.28 -6.77
N LEU A 248 -0.11 -5.20 -6.51
CA LEU A 248 -0.85 -5.89 -7.58
C LEU A 248 -1.78 -4.96 -8.33
N MET A 249 -2.53 -4.13 -7.61
CA MET A 249 -3.48 -3.18 -8.18
C MET A 249 -2.73 -2.19 -9.10
N MET A 250 -1.60 -1.66 -8.63
CA MET A 250 -0.70 -0.81 -9.42
C MET A 250 -0.13 -1.52 -10.64
N MET A 251 0.33 -2.77 -10.48
CA MET A 251 0.86 -3.58 -11.57
C MET A 251 -0.20 -3.84 -12.65
N TRP A 252 -1.43 -4.20 -12.25
CA TRP A 252 -2.53 -4.44 -13.17
C TRP A 252 -2.85 -3.19 -14.00
N THR A 253 -2.85 -2.03 -13.35
CA THR A 253 -3.14 -0.76 -14.03
C THR A 253 -2.00 -0.36 -14.97
N ALA A 254 -0.75 -0.56 -14.55
CA ALA A 254 0.42 -0.36 -15.40
C ALA A 254 0.39 -1.29 -16.62
N TYR A 255 -0.06 -2.54 -16.46
CA TYR A 255 -0.23 -3.49 -17.55
C TYR A 255 -1.30 -3.04 -18.56
N GLY A 256 -2.51 -2.69 -18.08
CA GLY A 256 -3.57 -2.19 -18.97
C GLY A 256 -3.11 -0.95 -19.74
N LEU A 257 -2.33 -0.08 -19.09
CA LEU A 257 -1.77 1.10 -19.72
C LEU A 257 -0.68 0.77 -20.75
N ALA A 258 0.19 -0.20 -20.45
CA ALA A 258 1.20 -0.69 -21.39
C ALA A 258 0.56 -1.29 -22.64
N GLN A 259 -0.48 -2.11 -22.47
CA GLN A 259 -1.25 -2.66 -23.61
C GLN A 259 -1.84 -1.55 -24.47
N ARG A 260 -2.47 -0.55 -23.85
CA ARG A 260 -3.04 0.60 -24.58
C ARG A 260 -1.99 1.40 -25.35
N GLN A 261 -0.76 1.46 -24.85
CA GLN A 261 0.37 2.11 -25.52
C GLN A 261 1.12 1.19 -26.49
N GLY A 262 0.70 -0.08 -26.66
CA GLY A 262 1.39 -1.05 -27.51
C GLY A 262 2.79 -1.44 -27.03
N ARG A 263 3.02 -1.40 -25.71
CA ARG A 263 4.31 -1.74 -25.08
C ARG A 263 4.32 -3.21 -24.64
N ALA A 264 5.42 -3.91 -24.91
CA ALA A 264 5.69 -5.22 -24.31
C ALA A 264 5.80 -5.10 -22.79
N PHE A 265 5.23 -6.03 -22.02
CA PHE A 265 5.22 -5.95 -20.56
C PHE A 265 6.13 -7.00 -19.93
N PHE A 266 6.93 -6.60 -18.94
CA PHE A 266 7.82 -7.47 -18.18
C PHE A 266 7.63 -7.26 -16.68
N VAL A 267 7.78 -8.33 -15.89
CA VAL A 267 7.71 -8.28 -14.44
C VAL A 267 9.10 -8.62 -13.89
N ASP A 268 9.62 -7.77 -13.00
CA ASP A 268 10.85 -8.04 -12.25
C ASP A 268 10.49 -8.33 -10.77
N ASP A 269 10.82 -9.54 -10.32
CA ASP A 269 10.56 -10.04 -8.97
C ASP A 269 11.83 -10.18 -8.13
N THR A 270 12.95 -9.63 -8.58
CA THR A 270 14.29 -9.87 -8.00
C THR A 270 14.38 -9.50 -6.52
N ARG A 271 13.66 -8.45 -6.10
CA ARG A 271 13.60 -7.95 -4.71
C ARG A 271 12.19 -7.93 -4.16
N TRP A 272 11.30 -8.79 -4.66
CA TRP A 272 9.95 -8.84 -4.15
C TRP A 272 9.89 -9.50 -2.77
N ALA A 273 9.21 -8.85 -1.82
CA ALA A 273 9.17 -9.31 -0.43
C ALA A 273 8.49 -10.68 -0.25
N TYR A 274 7.66 -11.08 -1.22
CA TYR A 274 6.93 -12.35 -1.24
C TYR A 274 7.68 -13.48 -1.95
N GLY A 275 8.94 -13.27 -2.37
CA GLY A 275 9.72 -14.28 -3.10
C GLY A 275 9.57 -14.13 -4.62
N LYS A 276 9.51 -15.24 -5.35
CA LYS A 276 9.37 -15.20 -6.81
C LYS A 276 7.92 -15.05 -7.22
N TYR A 277 7.66 -14.27 -8.26
CA TYR A 277 6.33 -14.10 -8.86
C TYR A 277 5.71 -15.45 -9.24
N ALA A 278 6.53 -16.34 -9.81
CA ALA A 278 6.15 -17.69 -10.23
C ALA A 278 5.67 -18.62 -9.09
N GLU A 279 5.94 -18.29 -7.82
CA GLU A 279 5.47 -19.08 -6.67
C GLU A 279 3.99 -18.84 -6.36
N ILE A 280 3.47 -17.65 -6.70
CA ILE A 280 2.08 -17.27 -6.45
C ILE A 280 1.28 -17.32 -7.77
N PHE A 281 1.87 -16.81 -8.85
CA PHE A 281 1.20 -16.64 -10.14
C PHE A 281 1.93 -17.40 -11.26
N ASN A 282 1.24 -17.72 -12.35
CA ASN A 282 1.86 -18.15 -13.60
C ASN A 282 2.62 -16.99 -14.23
N LYS A 283 3.59 -17.31 -15.08
CA LYS A 283 4.37 -16.31 -15.81
C LYS A 283 3.46 -15.36 -16.60
N ALA A 284 3.78 -14.08 -16.59
CA ALA A 284 3.09 -13.06 -17.39
C ALA A 284 3.11 -13.42 -18.89
N PRO A 285 2.10 -13.00 -19.68
CA PRO A 285 2.03 -13.29 -21.11
C PRO A 285 3.29 -12.86 -21.87
N GLU A 286 3.86 -13.76 -22.68
CA GLU A 286 5.10 -13.47 -23.40
C GLU A 286 4.84 -12.55 -24.60
N PRO A 287 5.56 -11.42 -24.72
CA PRO A 287 5.31 -10.43 -25.78
C PRO A 287 5.90 -10.81 -27.16
N GLY A 288 6.41 -12.03 -27.34
CA GLY A 288 7.04 -12.49 -28.60
C GLY A 288 8.38 -11.80 -28.95
N CYS A 289 8.91 -10.99 -28.04
CA CYS A 289 10.17 -10.26 -28.18
C CYS A 289 11.00 -10.35 -26.90
N ARG A 290 12.32 -10.15 -27.02
CA ARG A 290 13.23 -10.18 -25.88
C ARG A 290 13.26 -8.84 -25.15
N ALA A 291 13.39 -8.89 -23.83
CA ALA A 291 13.63 -7.71 -23.01
C ALA A 291 14.88 -6.94 -23.49
N PRO A 292 14.84 -5.59 -23.44
CA PRO A 292 15.96 -4.71 -23.81
C PRO A 292 17.16 -4.85 -22.87
N ARG A 293 18.26 -4.16 -23.17
CA ARG A 293 19.43 -4.16 -22.29
C ARG A 293 19.15 -3.32 -21.04
N ARG A 294 19.82 -3.65 -19.92
CA ARG A 294 19.57 -3.02 -18.62
C ARG A 294 19.73 -1.49 -18.62
N HIS A 295 20.72 -0.96 -19.33
CA HIS A 295 20.97 0.49 -19.45
C HIS A 295 20.02 1.21 -20.41
N GLU A 296 19.27 0.48 -21.25
CA GLU A 296 18.25 1.06 -22.13
C GLU A 296 16.89 1.21 -21.41
N ILE A 297 16.72 0.61 -20.22
CA ILE A 297 15.48 0.65 -19.45
C ILE A 297 15.48 1.87 -18.52
N LEU A 298 14.59 2.84 -18.77
CA LEU A 298 14.59 4.14 -18.10
C LEU A 298 13.30 4.42 -17.32
N PRO A 299 13.34 5.10 -16.16
CA PRO A 299 12.13 5.51 -15.45
C PRO A 299 11.52 6.81 -15.99
N CYS A 300 12.28 7.56 -16.80
CA CYS A 300 11.90 8.83 -17.39
C CYS A 300 12.72 9.12 -18.65
N PRO A 301 12.18 9.92 -19.59
CA PRO A 301 10.78 10.36 -19.66
C PRO A 301 9.85 9.20 -20.09
N TYR A 302 8.54 9.31 -19.86
CA TYR A 302 7.55 8.27 -20.16
C TYR A 302 7.33 8.02 -21.67
N GLN A 303 7.90 8.87 -22.53
CA GLN A 303 7.99 8.62 -23.97
C GLN A 303 9.16 7.70 -24.36
N ALA A 304 10.10 7.39 -23.45
CA ALA A 304 11.24 6.53 -23.75
C ALA A 304 10.79 5.14 -24.25
N ARG A 305 11.61 4.50 -25.06
CA ARG A 305 11.25 3.23 -25.72
C ARG A 305 11.03 2.12 -24.70
N HIS A 306 11.91 2.03 -23.72
CA HIS A 306 11.88 1.00 -22.69
C HIS A 306 11.76 1.65 -21.32
N LEU A 307 10.60 1.46 -20.69
CA LEU A 307 10.29 2.07 -19.41
C LEU A 307 10.48 1.09 -18.26
N VAL A 308 10.85 1.62 -17.08
CA VAL A 308 10.70 0.93 -15.81
C VAL A 308 9.85 1.74 -14.85
N VAL A 309 8.89 1.08 -14.23
CA VAL A 309 8.10 1.66 -13.14
C VAL A 309 8.18 0.74 -11.93
N ASN A 310 8.15 1.34 -10.75
CA ASN A 310 8.08 0.62 -9.48
C ASN A 310 6.91 1.17 -8.67
N PHE A 311 6.76 0.64 -7.45
CA PHE A 311 5.75 1.08 -6.50
C PHE A 311 5.74 2.60 -6.23
N ALA A 312 6.90 3.28 -6.29
CA ALA A 312 7.02 4.71 -6.03
C ALA A 312 6.72 5.60 -7.25
N THR A 313 7.04 5.14 -8.46
CA THR A 313 6.96 5.95 -9.69
C THR A 313 5.71 5.69 -10.53
N VAL A 314 5.01 4.57 -10.30
CA VAL A 314 3.85 4.15 -11.11
C VAL A 314 2.69 5.15 -11.09
N GLU A 315 2.37 5.77 -9.95
CA GLU A 315 1.27 6.75 -9.89
C GLU A 315 1.57 7.97 -10.77
N GLY A 316 2.83 8.41 -10.82
CA GLY A 316 3.27 9.48 -11.72
C GLY A 316 3.11 9.09 -13.19
N TYR A 317 3.47 7.86 -13.55
CA TYR A 317 3.30 7.32 -14.91
C TYR A 317 1.84 7.21 -15.32
N VAL A 318 0.98 6.67 -14.44
CA VAL A 318 -0.46 6.52 -14.68
C VAL A 318 -1.14 7.87 -14.81
N SER A 319 -0.87 8.80 -13.88
CA SER A 319 -1.45 10.15 -13.89
C SER A 319 -1.04 10.94 -15.13
N ALA A 320 0.25 10.91 -15.48
CA ALA A 320 0.75 11.55 -16.68
C ALA A 320 0.13 10.97 -17.97
N SER A 321 -0.10 9.65 -18.01
CA SER A 321 -0.67 8.99 -19.19
C SER A 321 -2.19 9.16 -19.32
N LEU A 322 -2.88 9.47 -18.21
CA LEU A 322 -4.32 9.75 -18.18
C LEU A 322 -4.65 11.25 -18.24
N GLY A 323 -3.63 12.12 -18.32
CA GLY A 323 -3.82 13.57 -18.34
C GLY A 323 -4.44 14.14 -17.06
N GLY A 324 -4.26 13.46 -15.92
CA GLY A 324 -4.83 13.83 -14.63
C GLY A 324 -3.78 14.18 -13.58
N GLU A 325 -4.19 14.91 -12.55
CA GLU A 325 -3.41 15.08 -11.33
C GLU A 325 -3.35 13.75 -10.54
N PRO A 326 -2.31 13.53 -9.72
CA PRO A 326 -2.21 12.37 -8.84
C PRO A 326 -3.46 12.22 -7.97
N SER A 327 -3.84 10.98 -7.71
CA SER A 327 -5.12 10.63 -7.08
C SER A 327 -5.09 10.82 -5.57
N THR A 328 -4.84 12.03 -5.09
CA THR A 328 -4.74 12.34 -3.66
C THR A 328 -6.06 12.84 -3.07
N GLY A 329 -7.10 13.04 -3.89
CA GLY A 329 -8.41 13.54 -3.47
C GLY A 329 -9.40 12.44 -3.04
N PRO A 330 -10.42 12.77 -2.23
CA PRO A 330 -11.53 11.87 -1.91
C PRO A 330 -12.22 11.34 -3.17
N VAL A 331 -12.58 10.05 -3.16
CA VAL A 331 -13.20 9.33 -4.29
C VAL A 331 -14.43 10.05 -4.85
N GLU A 332 -15.16 10.78 -4.00
CA GLU A 332 -16.36 11.56 -4.34
C GLU A 332 -16.16 12.62 -5.44
N LYS A 333 -14.93 13.06 -5.71
CA LYS A 333 -14.64 14.07 -6.74
C LYS A 333 -14.22 13.50 -8.09
N MET A 334 -14.14 12.17 -8.25
CA MET A 334 -13.79 11.55 -9.53
C MET A 334 -15.04 11.42 -10.40
N SER A 335 -14.98 11.92 -11.64
CA SER A 335 -16.01 11.66 -12.64
C SER A 335 -16.14 10.15 -12.89
N SER A 336 -17.38 9.66 -13.08
CA SER A 336 -17.68 8.25 -13.39
C SER A 336 -16.81 7.69 -14.52
N ASP A 337 -16.56 8.50 -15.55
CA ASP A 337 -15.81 8.07 -16.74
C ASP A 337 -14.34 7.81 -16.43
N ARG A 338 -13.69 8.67 -15.63
CA ARG A 338 -12.31 8.47 -15.17
C ARG A 338 -12.17 7.28 -14.23
N GLN A 339 -13.16 7.07 -13.38
CA GLN A 339 -13.22 5.88 -12.53
C GLN A 339 -13.32 4.62 -13.41
N ARG A 340 -14.21 4.63 -14.41
CA ARG A 340 -14.38 3.53 -15.35
C ARG A 340 -13.10 3.26 -16.15
N GLU A 341 -12.45 4.30 -16.67
CA GLU A 341 -11.21 4.16 -17.43
C GLU A 341 -10.12 3.48 -16.59
N ARG A 342 -9.93 3.89 -15.33
CA ARG A 342 -8.97 3.23 -14.42
C ARG A 342 -9.37 1.81 -14.08
N PHE A 343 -10.65 1.56 -13.90
CA PHE A 343 -11.17 0.23 -13.68
C PHE A 343 -10.83 -0.68 -14.85
N ASP A 344 -11.09 -0.24 -16.08
CA ASP A 344 -10.85 -1.03 -17.28
C ASP A 344 -9.36 -1.35 -17.45
N LEU A 345 -8.45 -0.42 -17.12
CA LEU A 345 -7.01 -0.67 -17.08
C LEU A 345 -6.64 -1.74 -16.03
N ALA A 346 -7.15 -1.61 -14.80
CA ALA A 346 -6.91 -2.59 -13.74
C ALA A 346 -7.52 -3.96 -14.08
N ARG A 347 -8.67 -3.98 -14.75
CA ARG A 347 -9.36 -5.20 -15.18
C ARG A 347 -8.56 -5.95 -16.24
N ALA A 348 -8.05 -5.24 -17.26
CA ALA A 348 -7.18 -5.83 -18.27
C ALA A 348 -5.93 -6.45 -17.65
N GLY A 349 -5.33 -5.79 -16.66
CA GLY A 349 -4.20 -6.32 -15.90
C GLY A 349 -4.55 -7.53 -15.05
N TYR A 350 -5.68 -7.51 -14.35
CA TYR A 350 -6.17 -8.66 -13.60
C TYR A 350 -6.35 -9.88 -14.51
N GLU A 351 -7.06 -9.73 -15.63
CA GLU A 351 -7.36 -10.85 -16.54
C GLU A 351 -6.11 -11.47 -17.15
N ALA A 352 -5.05 -10.69 -17.36
CA ALA A 352 -3.81 -11.15 -17.97
C ALA A 352 -2.75 -11.65 -16.96
N LEU A 353 -2.71 -11.09 -15.74
CA LEU A 353 -1.64 -11.31 -14.77
C LEU A 353 -2.09 -12.09 -13.53
N PHE A 354 -3.39 -12.17 -13.25
CA PHE A 354 -3.91 -12.95 -12.13
C PHE A 354 -4.27 -14.37 -12.56
N HIS A 355 -3.24 -15.15 -12.81
CA HIS A 355 -3.37 -16.59 -12.97
C HIS A 355 -2.58 -17.23 -11.85
N LEU A 356 -3.24 -17.89 -10.91
CA LEU A 356 -2.53 -18.59 -9.83
C LEU A 356 -1.64 -19.69 -10.41
N ASN A 357 -0.64 -20.14 -9.65
CA ASN A 357 0.15 -21.31 -10.03
C ASN A 357 -0.78 -22.53 -10.28
N SER A 358 -0.27 -23.55 -10.98
CA SER A 358 -1.09 -24.70 -11.41
C SER A 358 -1.77 -25.43 -10.23
N GLN A 359 -1.06 -25.61 -9.13
CA GLN A 359 -1.57 -26.27 -7.92
C GLN A 359 -2.72 -25.50 -7.28
N ASP A 360 -2.52 -24.19 -7.07
CA ASP A 360 -3.50 -23.32 -6.41
C ASP A 360 -4.70 -23.08 -7.33
N THR A 361 -4.49 -23.01 -8.65
CA THR A 361 -5.58 -22.94 -9.64
C THR A 361 -6.49 -24.17 -9.58
N GLU A 362 -5.91 -25.37 -9.54
CA GLU A 362 -6.69 -26.61 -9.44
C GLU A 362 -7.49 -26.66 -8.13
N TYR A 363 -6.86 -26.29 -7.02
CA TYR A 363 -7.50 -26.21 -5.72
C TYR A 363 -8.67 -25.21 -5.72
N VAL A 364 -8.46 -23.98 -6.20
CA VAL A 364 -9.48 -22.92 -6.22
C VAL A 364 -10.66 -23.33 -7.11
N LYS A 365 -10.42 -23.95 -8.28
CA LYS A 365 -11.48 -24.48 -9.14
C LYS A 365 -12.33 -25.52 -8.44
N LYS A 366 -11.68 -26.50 -7.79
CA LYS A 366 -12.36 -27.56 -7.04
C LYS A 366 -13.17 -26.97 -5.87
N ARG A 367 -12.57 -26.05 -5.11
CA ARG A 367 -13.21 -25.41 -3.95
C ARG A 367 -14.41 -24.57 -4.37
N THR A 368 -14.29 -23.79 -5.45
CA THR A 368 -15.38 -23.00 -6.01
C THR A 368 -16.56 -23.87 -6.45
N ALA A 369 -16.27 -25.00 -7.14
CA ALA A 369 -17.30 -25.95 -7.54
C ALA A 369 -17.97 -26.63 -6.35
N GLU A 370 -17.22 -26.97 -5.30
CA GLU A 370 -17.76 -27.52 -4.05
C GLU A 370 -18.72 -26.54 -3.37
N LEU A 371 -18.31 -25.26 -3.24
CA LEU A 371 -19.09 -24.23 -2.58
C LEU A 371 -20.39 -23.93 -3.36
N ARG A 372 -20.31 -23.76 -4.68
CA ARG A 372 -21.51 -23.58 -5.53
C ARG A 372 -22.39 -24.83 -5.59
N GLY A 373 -21.80 -26.02 -5.45
CA GLY A 373 -22.54 -27.27 -5.38
C GLY A 373 -23.49 -27.33 -4.18
N LYS A 374 -23.14 -26.69 -3.06
CA LYS A 374 -23.98 -26.62 -1.84
C LYS A 374 -25.24 -25.77 -2.04
N THR A 375 -25.23 -24.85 -3.00
CA THR A 375 -26.37 -23.96 -3.28
C THR A 375 -27.31 -24.47 -4.37
N ARG A 376 -26.94 -25.56 -5.08
CA ARG A 376 -27.73 -26.07 -6.20
C ARG A 376 -29.08 -26.60 -5.72
N ALA A 377 -30.15 -26.14 -6.37
CA ALA A 377 -31.50 -26.56 -6.03
C ALA A 377 -31.96 -27.79 -6.81
N LEU A 378 -33.06 -28.40 -6.35
CA LEU A 378 -33.75 -29.44 -7.08
C LEU A 378 -34.29 -28.89 -8.41
N PRO A 379 -34.47 -29.73 -9.44
CA PRO A 379 -35.00 -29.29 -10.73
C PRO A 379 -36.34 -28.53 -10.55
N GLY A 380 -36.39 -27.27 -11.00
CA GLY A 380 -37.58 -26.41 -10.88
C GLY A 380 -37.52 -25.34 -9.78
N GLN A 381 -36.49 -25.35 -8.92
CA GLN A 381 -36.21 -24.28 -7.96
C GLN A 381 -35.01 -23.43 -8.42
N ARG A 382 -34.95 -22.18 -7.95
CA ARG A 382 -33.78 -21.32 -8.18
C ARG A 382 -32.65 -21.75 -7.27
N ASP A 383 -31.43 -21.77 -7.82
CA ASP A 383 -30.23 -21.97 -7.01
C ASP A 383 -30.14 -20.90 -5.91
N GLY A 384 -29.57 -21.31 -4.77
CA GLY A 384 -29.27 -20.42 -3.67
C GLY A 384 -28.13 -19.47 -4.03
N LEU A 385 -27.97 -18.43 -3.22
CA LEU A 385 -26.94 -17.43 -3.42
C LEU A 385 -25.69 -17.76 -2.59
N VAL A 386 -24.54 -17.33 -3.10
CA VAL A 386 -23.28 -17.36 -2.37
C VAL A 386 -22.88 -15.93 -2.03
N VAL A 387 -22.81 -15.60 -0.74
CA VAL A 387 -22.34 -14.28 -0.28
C VAL A 387 -20.95 -14.41 0.34
N GLY A 388 -19.98 -13.72 -0.26
CA GLY A 388 -18.63 -13.61 0.23
C GLY A 388 -18.48 -12.51 1.27
N LEU A 389 -17.71 -12.77 2.32
CA LEU A 389 -17.36 -11.85 3.38
C LEU A 389 -15.84 -11.72 3.40
N HIS A 390 -15.32 -10.52 3.16
CA HIS A 390 -13.90 -10.22 3.33
C HIS A 390 -13.72 -9.27 4.52
N VAL A 391 -13.25 -9.84 5.63
CA VAL A 391 -13.02 -9.12 6.88
C VAL A 391 -11.54 -8.81 7.01
N ARG A 392 -11.19 -7.52 7.05
CA ARG A 392 -9.81 -7.07 7.29
C ARG A 392 -9.65 -6.58 8.72
N ARG A 393 -8.67 -7.13 9.43
CA ARG A 393 -8.21 -6.67 10.76
C ARG A 393 -6.82 -6.05 10.65
N GLY A 394 -5.96 -6.23 11.65
CA GLY A 394 -4.55 -5.88 11.61
C GLY A 394 -4.26 -4.38 11.58
N ASP A 395 -3.26 -3.98 10.80
CA ASP A 395 -2.81 -2.59 10.70
C ASP A 395 -3.73 -1.66 9.87
N ARG A 396 -4.83 -2.17 9.31
CA ARG A 396 -5.78 -1.37 8.53
C ARG A 396 -7.09 -1.22 9.27
N HIS A 397 -7.57 0.02 9.28
CA HIS A 397 -8.82 0.41 9.92
C HIS A 397 -9.79 1.04 8.89
N PRO A 398 -11.10 0.97 9.15
CA PRO A 398 -12.12 1.63 8.34
C PRO A 398 -11.85 3.12 8.09
N LEU A 399 -12.27 3.61 6.93
CA LEU A 399 -12.28 5.04 6.60
C LEU A 399 -13.40 5.79 7.31
N GLU A 400 -14.48 5.09 7.67
CA GLU A 400 -15.58 5.69 8.41
C GLU A 400 -15.10 6.23 9.76
N TYR A 401 -15.42 7.50 10.03
CA TYR A 401 -14.88 8.23 11.18
C TYR A 401 -15.11 7.51 12.51
N GLN A 402 -16.30 6.92 12.71
CA GLN A 402 -16.68 6.24 13.96
C GLN A 402 -15.84 4.98 14.26
N TYR A 403 -15.26 4.37 13.23
CA TYR A 403 -14.47 3.15 13.35
C TYR A 403 -13.00 3.34 12.96
N ARG A 404 -12.56 4.59 12.68
CA ARG A 404 -11.20 4.88 12.24
C ARG A 404 -10.12 4.41 13.20
N ASP A 405 -10.40 4.46 14.50
CA ASP A 405 -9.50 4.03 15.57
C ASP A 405 -9.85 2.64 16.13
N SER A 406 -10.74 1.92 15.44
CA SER A 406 -11.19 0.59 15.83
C SER A 406 -11.45 -0.25 14.58
N TYR A 407 -12.29 -1.26 14.69
CA TYR A 407 -12.70 -2.07 13.56
C TYR A 407 -14.22 -2.08 13.47
N LEU A 408 -14.75 -2.32 12.27
CA LEU A 408 -16.17 -2.57 12.12
C LEU A 408 -16.61 -3.78 12.98
N PRO A 409 -17.77 -3.71 13.64
CA PRO A 409 -18.32 -4.85 14.36
C PRO A 409 -18.67 -5.99 13.39
N PHE A 410 -18.51 -7.24 13.82
CA PHE A 410 -18.82 -8.40 12.98
C PHE A 410 -20.30 -8.47 12.61
N THR A 411 -21.19 -7.97 13.49
CA THR A 411 -22.62 -7.83 13.23
C THR A 411 -22.92 -7.05 11.95
N ALA A 412 -22.17 -6.00 11.63
CA ALA A 412 -22.37 -5.23 10.40
C ALA A 412 -22.18 -6.08 9.14
N TYR A 413 -21.20 -7.00 9.15
CA TYR A 413 -20.98 -7.93 8.03
C TYR A 413 -22.08 -8.99 7.98
N SER A 414 -22.44 -9.59 9.11
CA SER A 414 -23.41 -10.69 9.16
C SER A 414 -24.84 -10.21 8.84
N GLU A 415 -25.22 -9.02 9.31
CA GLU A 415 -26.50 -8.38 8.97
C GLU A 415 -26.58 -8.00 7.49
N MET A 416 -25.51 -7.42 6.92
CA MET A 416 -25.48 -7.10 5.49
C MET A 416 -25.57 -8.37 4.64
N ALA A 417 -24.88 -9.45 5.03
CA ALA A 417 -25.01 -10.73 4.34
C ALA A 417 -26.44 -11.30 4.42
N LYS A 418 -27.07 -11.28 5.60
CA LYS A 418 -28.48 -11.70 5.76
C LYS A 418 -29.41 -10.88 4.87
N LYS A 419 -29.19 -9.56 4.78
CA LYS A 419 -29.95 -8.66 3.90
C LYS A 419 -29.81 -9.05 2.42
N LEU A 420 -28.62 -9.44 1.98
CA LEU A 420 -28.36 -9.88 0.61
C LEU A 420 -28.98 -11.26 0.30
N LEU A 421 -29.04 -12.15 1.30
CA LEU A 421 -29.60 -13.50 1.15
C LEU A 421 -31.14 -13.53 1.14
N ALA A 422 -31.79 -12.59 1.84
CA ALA A 422 -33.24 -12.41 1.87
C ALA A 422 -34.02 -13.76 1.97
N SER A 423 -35.13 -13.92 1.22
CA SER A 423 -36.00 -15.11 1.27
C SER A 423 -35.34 -16.44 0.88
N ASN A 424 -34.11 -16.43 0.36
CA ASN A 424 -33.40 -17.61 -0.13
C ASN A 424 -32.35 -18.13 0.88
N GLU A 425 -32.36 -17.66 2.13
CA GLU A 425 -31.36 -17.99 3.15
C GLU A 425 -31.14 -19.50 3.32
N LYS A 426 -32.21 -20.31 3.33
CA LYS A 426 -32.11 -21.77 3.54
C LYS A 426 -31.31 -22.53 2.49
N GLN A 427 -31.21 -21.98 1.28
CA GLN A 427 -30.49 -22.59 0.16
C GLN A 427 -29.15 -21.91 -0.12
N SER A 428 -28.87 -20.82 0.58
CA SER A 428 -27.73 -19.95 0.36
C SER A 428 -26.62 -20.22 1.35
N ILE A 429 -25.39 -19.87 1.00
CA ILE A 429 -24.23 -20.02 1.88
C ILE A 429 -23.45 -18.71 2.01
N LYS A 430 -22.76 -18.56 3.14
CA LYS A 430 -21.82 -17.47 3.39
C LYS A 430 -20.41 -17.99 3.37
N ILE A 431 -19.53 -17.34 2.62
CA ILE A 431 -18.11 -17.66 2.55
C ILE A 431 -17.34 -16.55 3.27
N LEU A 432 -16.38 -16.90 4.12
CA LEU A 432 -15.57 -15.95 4.88
C LEU A 432 -14.09 -16.08 4.51
N ALA A 433 -13.46 -14.92 4.27
CA ALA A 433 -12.01 -14.75 4.28
C ALA A 433 -11.61 -13.63 5.25
N SER A 434 -10.60 -13.91 6.05
CA SER A 434 -10.05 -13.00 7.06
C SER A 434 -8.55 -13.26 7.24
N ASP A 435 -7.81 -12.17 7.46
CA ASP A 435 -6.40 -12.16 7.82
C ASP A 435 -6.15 -12.41 9.32
N ASP A 436 -7.22 -12.42 10.13
CA ASP A 436 -7.17 -12.80 11.55
C ASP A 436 -7.82 -14.18 11.75
N PRO A 437 -7.07 -15.18 12.27
CA PRO A 437 -7.58 -16.53 12.50
C PRO A 437 -8.70 -16.59 13.54
N MET A 438 -8.80 -15.62 14.47
CA MET A 438 -9.85 -15.61 15.50
C MET A 438 -11.22 -15.20 14.97
N VAL A 439 -11.27 -14.51 13.82
CA VAL A 439 -12.54 -14.07 13.20
C VAL A 439 -13.41 -15.28 12.86
N TYR A 440 -12.79 -16.38 12.42
CA TYR A 440 -13.49 -17.62 12.10
C TYR A 440 -14.06 -18.35 13.32
N GLU A 441 -13.65 -17.99 14.54
CA GLU A 441 -14.13 -18.58 15.80
C GLU A 441 -15.25 -17.75 16.44
N SER A 442 -15.59 -16.59 15.85
CA SER A 442 -16.64 -15.71 16.39
C SER A 442 -18.05 -16.26 16.14
N ASP A 443 -18.94 -16.05 17.11
CA ASP A 443 -20.32 -16.52 17.06
C ASP A 443 -21.10 -15.92 15.87
N ASP A 444 -20.79 -14.67 15.51
CA ASP A 444 -21.40 -13.95 14.37
C ASP A 444 -21.13 -14.61 13.01
N PHE A 445 -20.09 -15.45 12.93
CA PHE A 445 -19.68 -16.17 11.72
C PHE A 445 -19.74 -17.69 11.85
N SER A 446 -20.44 -18.20 12.87
CA SER A 446 -20.62 -19.63 13.12
C SER A 446 -21.26 -20.41 11.96
N ASP A 447 -22.06 -19.74 11.13
CA ASP A 447 -22.73 -20.30 9.95
C ASP A 447 -22.03 -19.97 8.62
N THR A 448 -20.76 -19.54 8.68
CA THR A 448 -19.94 -19.26 7.51
C THR A 448 -18.97 -20.41 7.19
N VAL A 449 -18.62 -20.55 5.92
CA VAL A 449 -17.62 -21.50 5.45
C VAL A 449 -16.35 -20.74 5.05
N ARG A 450 -15.17 -21.27 5.37
CA ARG A 450 -13.90 -20.64 4.94
C ARG A 450 -13.75 -20.65 3.42
N ALA A 451 -13.27 -19.55 2.85
CA ALA A 451 -12.96 -19.44 1.42
C ALA A 451 -11.96 -20.52 0.99
N GLN A 452 -10.76 -20.53 1.57
CA GLN A 452 -9.81 -21.62 1.40
C GLN A 452 -9.35 -22.24 2.72
N GLU A 453 -8.87 -23.47 2.62
CA GLU A 453 -8.39 -24.28 3.74
C GLU A 453 -7.01 -24.91 3.48
N LEU A 454 -6.42 -24.65 2.31
CA LEU A 454 -5.14 -25.23 1.91
C LEU A 454 -3.97 -24.64 2.72
N ILE A 455 -3.97 -23.33 2.91
CA ILE A 455 -2.92 -22.62 3.66
C ILE A 455 -3.60 -21.78 4.74
N LYS A 456 -3.51 -22.22 6.00
CA LYS A 456 -4.12 -21.53 7.14
C LYS A 456 -3.08 -20.70 7.88
N LEU A 457 -3.42 -19.44 8.20
CA LEU A 457 -2.62 -18.64 9.12
C LEU A 457 -2.66 -19.28 10.51
N ALA A 458 -1.49 -19.46 11.11
CA ALA A 458 -1.37 -20.14 12.38
C ALA A 458 -1.76 -19.22 13.54
N SER A 459 -2.65 -19.70 14.41
CA SER A 459 -2.87 -19.13 15.74
C SER A 459 -1.83 -19.70 16.73
N LYS A 460 -1.56 -18.97 17.80
CA LYS A 460 -0.73 -19.36 18.94
C LYS A 460 -1.18 -20.71 19.50
N THR A 461 -2.48 -20.94 19.61
CA THR A 461 -3.02 -22.22 20.07
C THR A 461 -2.72 -23.36 19.08
N ALA A 462 -2.79 -23.11 17.77
CA ALA A 462 -2.42 -24.09 16.76
C ALA A 462 -0.91 -24.39 16.79
N ILE A 463 -0.06 -23.37 16.94
CA ILE A 463 1.39 -23.53 17.04
C ILE A 463 1.77 -24.36 18.29
N GLN A 464 1.16 -24.06 19.43
CA GLN A 464 1.40 -24.79 20.68
C GLN A 464 0.95 -26.26 20.60
N LYS A 465 -0.14 -26.56 19.88
CA LYS A 465 -0.58 -27.94 19.65
C LYS A 465 0.41 -28.75 18.80
N VAL A 466 1.05 -28.12 17.82
CA VAL A 466 2.02 -28.77 16.93
C VAL A 466 3.39 -28.94 17.62
N ASN A 467 3.77 -28.03 18.52
CA ASN A 467 5.01 -28.09 19.30
C ASN A 467 4.76 -28.21 20.82
N PRO A 468 4.23 -29.35 21.30
CA PRO A 468 3.93 -29.54 22.73
C PRO A 468 5.20 -29.59 23.61
N ASN A 469 6.34 -29.97 23.03
CA ASN A 469 7.62 -30.13 23.74
C ASN A 469 8.24 -28.82 24.26
N ASN A 470 7.70 -27.66 23.86
CA ASN A 470 8.15 -26.36 24.40
C ASN A 470 7.55 -26.07 25.80
N ASN A 471 6.55 -26.84 26.24
CA ASN A 471 5.82 -26.66 27.49
C ASN A 471 6.18 -27.72 28.55
N ASN A 472 7.41 -28.21 28.55
CA ASN A 472 7.75 -29.42 29.30
C ASN A 472 7.93 -29.22 30.82
N ARG A 473 7.04 -28.52 31.55
CA ARG A 473 6.91 -28.17 33.01
C ARG A 473 7.89 -28.78 34.07
N GLY A 474 9.15 -28.97 33.76
CA GLY A 474 10.23 -29.42 34.63
C GLY A 474 11.12 -28.24 35.04
N VAL A 475 11.77 -28.36 36.19
CA VAL A 475 12.38 -27.29 37.00
C VAL A 475 13.44 -26.40 36.29
N MET A 476 13.82 -26.66 35.03
CA MET A 476 14.63 -25.75 34.20
C MET A 476 14.09 -25.62 32.75
N HIS A 477 13.24 -24.61 32.54
CA HIS A 477 13.01 -23.83 31.31
C HIS A 477 14.27 -23.35 30.58
N LYS A 478 14.63 -23.84 29.38
CA LYS A 478 15.28 -22.93 28.43
C LYS A 478 14.27 -21.82 28.13
N PHE A 479 14.60 -20.56 28.39
CA PHE A 479 13.75 -19.44 27.97
C PHE A 479 13.63 -19.52 26.44
N VAL A 480 12.47 -19.92 25.96
CA VAL A 480 12.08 -19.83 24.56
C VAL A 480 11.08 -18.70 24.48
N ASP A 481 11.33 -17.75 23.59
CA ASP A 481 10.44 -16.61 23.43
C ASP A 481 9.03 -17.06 23.06
N ASP A 482 8.04 -16.31 23.53
CA ASP A 482 6.64 -16.53 23.22
C ASP A 482 6.45 -16.55 21.69
N THR A 483 5.94 -17.66 21.16
CA THR A 483 5.60 -17.76 19.73
C THR A 483 4.40 -16.87 19.45
N PHE A 484 4.58 -15.84 18.62
CA PHE A 484 3.51 -14.98 18.14
C PHE A 484 2.77 -15.64 16.98
N GLY A 485 1.44 -15.70 17.06
CA GLY A 485 0.57 -16.07 15.95
C GLY A 485 0.08 -14.83 15.21
N TRP A 486 -0.81 -15.03 14.24
CA TRP A 486 -1.45 -13.94 13.47
C TRP A 486 -2.69 -13.35 14.19
N GLU A 487 -2.77 -13.45 15.52
CA GLU A 487 -3.89 -12.91 16.28
C GLU A 487 -4.04 -11.40 16.03
N GLY A 488 -5.28 -10.97 15.80
CA GLY A 488 -5.57 -9.56 15.52
C GLY A 488 -5.31 -9.14 14.07
N GLY A 489 -4.81 -10.02 13.20
CA GLY A 489 -4.71 -9.81 11.76
C GLY A 489 -3.30 -9.56 11.23
N PHE A 490 -3.22 -9.13 9.97
CA PHE A 490 -1.96 -8.83 9.30
C PHE A 490 -1.43 -7.46 9.73
N PHE A 491 -0.20 -7.45 10.26
CA PHE A 491 0.55 -6.24 10.58
C PHE A 491 1.86 -6.19 9.78
N ALA A 492 2.12 -5.06 9.11
CA ALA A 492 3.36 -4.86 8.34
C ALA A 492 4.63 -5.12 9.18
N ALA A 493 4.66 -4.67 10.43
CA ALA A 493 5.79 -4.90 11.32
C ALA A 493 6.04 -6.39 11.58
N MET A 494 4.98 -7.19 11.72
CA MET A 494 5.13 -8.64 11.89
C MET A 494 5.70 -9.27 10.61
N PHE A 495 5.14 -8.91 9.45
CA PHE A 495 5.61 -9.39 8.14
C PHE A 495 7.10 -9.11 7.90
N TRP A 496 7.56 -7.89 8.16
CA TRP A 496 8.96 -7.51 7.97
C TRP A 496 9.92 -8.20 8.95
N ASN A 497 9.44 -8.57 10.14
CA ASN A 497 10.22 -9.29 11.15
C ASN A 497 10.13 -10.83 11.04
N LEU A 498 9.39 -11.39 10.08
CA LEU A 498 9.28 -12.84 9.90
C LEU A 498 10.65 -13.51 9.71
N GLY A 499 10.90 -14.55 10.51
CA GLY A 499 12.13 -15.35 10.45
C GLY A 499 13.36 -14.69 11.08
N LEU A 500 13.21 -13.53 11.73
CA LEU A 500 14.24 -13.01 12.64
C LEU A 500 14.09 -13.68 14.01
N SER A 501 15.18 -14.22 14.57
CA SER A 501 15.17 -14.63 15.98
C SER A 501 15.08 -13.40 16.88
N SER A 502 14.45 -13.50 18.05
CA SER A 502 14.38 -12.42 19.06
C SER A 502 15.76 -11.85 19.42
N THR A 503 16.77 -12.73 19.48
CA THR A 503 18.17 -12.39 19.77
C THR A 503 18.80 -11.66 18.59
N SER A 504 18.48 -12.07 17.36
CA SER A 504 18.87 -11.34 16.15
C SER A 504 18.14 -10.01 16.01
N ALA A 505 16.89 -9.88 16.45
CA ALA A 505 16.15 -8.62 16.43
C ALA A 505 16.73 -7.62 17.45
N ALA A 506 17.11 -8.08 18.65
CA ALA A 506 17.73 -7.26 19.69
C ALA A 506 19.22 -6.93 19.42
N HIS A 507 19.98 -7.83 18.76
CA HIS A 507 21.39 -7.62 18.39
C HIS A 507 21.60 -7.14 16.96
N SER A 508 20.56 -7.12 16.13
CA SER A 508 20.64 -6.43 14.84
C SER A 508 21.03 -5.00 15.13
N SER A 509 22.12 -4.54 14.49
CA SER A 509 22.47 -3.12 14.58
C SER A 509 21.21 -2.32 14.25
N HIS A 510 20.98 -1.20 14.91
CA HIS A 510 19.79 -0.36 14.64
C HIS A 510 19.63 -0.11 13.13
N LYS A 511 20.74 -0.05 12.37
CA LYS A 511 20.77 -0.06 10.90
C LYS A 511 20.12 -1.28 10.24
N GLN A 512 20.38 -2.50 10.70
CA GLN A 512 19.85 -3.73 10.12
C GLN A 512 18.37 -3.96 10.46
N ALA A 513 17.92 -3.58 11.66
CA ALA A 513 16.49 -3.51 12.00
C ALA A 513 15.77 -2.45 11.16
N VAL A 514 16.38 -1.27 10.95
CA VAL A 514 15.85 -0.21 10.10
C VAL A 514 15.88 -0.60 8.62
N MET A 515 16.89 -1.35 8.16
CA MET A 515 16.97 -1.88 6.79
C MET A 515 15.94 -2.99 6.54
N ALA A 516 15.74 -3.90 7.49
CA ALA A 516 14.67 -4.90 7.44
C ALA A 516 13.28 -4.25 7.48
N ALA A 517 13.09 -3.23 8.33
CA ALA A 517 11.86 -2.43 8.40
C ALA A 517 11.64 -1.56 7.14
N LYS A 518 12.70 -1.25 6.37
CA LYS A 518 12.63 -0.56 5.08
C LYS A 518 12.62 -1.52 3.87
N GLY A 519 12.59 -2.84 4.09
CA GLY A 519 12.57 -3.83 3.02
C GLY A 519 13.85 -3.91 2.18
N THR A 520 14.98 -3.36 2.64
CA THR A 520 16.22 -3.23 1.84
C THR A 520 17.21 -4.39 2.02
N ALA A 521 16.97 -5.32 2.96
CA ALA A 521 17.76 -6.53 3.14
C ALA A 521 17.06 -7.73 2.50
N SER A 522 17.78 -8.51 1.69
CA SER A 522 17.24 -9.74 1.11
C SER A 522 16.90 -10.74 2.22
N PRO A 523 15.65 -11.23 2.30
CA PRO A 523 15.27 -12.23 3.30
C PRO A 523 16.03 -13.54 3.07
N SER A 524 16.18 -14.33 4.13
CA SER A 524 16.62 -15.72 3.98
C SER A 524 15.63 -16.49 3.10
N ALA A 525 16.08 -17.59 2.48
CA ALA A 525 15.23 -18.42 1.62
C ALA A 525 13.99 -18.93 2.38
N ASP A 526 14.13 -19.28 3.66
CA ASP A 526 13.02 -19.73 4.50
C ASP A 526 12.03 -18.60 4.81
N THR A 527 12.52 -17.39 5.12
CA THR A 527 11.65 -16.21 5.31
C THR A 527 10.90 -15.87 4.03
N ALA A 528 11.58 -15.88 2.88
CA ALA A 528 10.95 -15.64 1.58
C ALA A 528 9.84 -16.67 1.31
N ARG A 529 10.09 -17.95 1.59
CA ARG A 529 9.11 -19.03 1.44
C ARG A 529 7.90 -18.86 2.37
N LEU A 530 8.12 -18.47 3.63
CA LEU A 530 7.03 -18.20 4.58
C LEU A 530 6.15 -17.04 4.11
N ARG A 531 6.77 -15.95 3.65
CA ARG A 531 6.06 -14.80 3.08
C ARG A 531 5.29 -15.18 1.81
N SER A 532 5.90 -16.00 0.95
CA SER A 532 5.26 -16.56 -0.24
C SER A 532 3.98 -17.32 0.10
N TYR A 533 4.00 -18.21 1.12
CA TYR A 533 2.79 -18.91 1.57
C TYR A 533 1.68 -17.97 2.05
N MET A 534 2.02 -16.87 2.75
CA MET A 534 1.03 -15.88 3.13
C MET A 534 0.41 -15.18 1.91
N GLY A 535 1.24 -14.82 0.93
CA GLY A 535 0.78 -14.26 -0.35
C GLY A 535 -0.15 -15.23 -1.08
N ARG A 536 0.23 -16.51 -1.18
CA ARG A 536 -0.59 -17.58 -1.78
C ARG A 536 -1.94 -17.74 -1.09
N ALA A 537 -1.94 -17.84 0.25
CA ALA A 537 -3.16 -17.97 1.04
C ALA A 537 -4.12 -16.81 0.74
N TYR A 538 -3.61 -15.58 0.80
CA TYR A 538 -4.41 -14.39 0.55
C TYR A 538 -4.95 -14.32 -0.88
N MET A 539 -4.15 -14.67 -1.90
CA MET A 539 -4.61 -14.67 -3.29
C MET A 539 -5.65 -15.77 -3.56
N MET A 540 -5.51 -16.95 -2.95
CA MET A 540 -6.54 -18.00 -3.02
C MET A 540 -7.84 -17.59 -2.33
N ASP A 541 -7.77 -16.93 -1.16
CA ASP A 541 -8.94 -16.38 -0.48
C ASP A 541 -9.72 -15.42 -1.40
N LEU A 542 -9.02 -14.45 -2.01
CA LEU A 542 -9.64 -13.50 -2.93
C LEU A 542 -10.18 -14.19 -4.20
N ALA A 543 -9.46 -15.16 -4.75
CA ALA A 543 -9.89 -15.91 -5.94
C ALA A 543 -11.17 -16.69 -5.67
N VAL A 544 -11.25 -17.43 -4.55
CA VAL A 544 -12.47 -18.15 -4.16
C VAL A 544 -13.62 -17.16 -3.91
N LEU A 545 -13.38 -16.05 -3.21
CA LEU A 545 -14.43 -15.07 -2.97
C LEU A 545 -14.97 -14.47 -4.27
N ALA A 546 -14.11 -14.10 -5.22
CA ALA A 546 -14.52 -13.53 -6.51
C ALA A 546 -15.23 -14.55 -7.42
N ASP A 547 -14.72 -15.79 -7.48
CA ASP A 547 -15.24 -16.81 -8.38
C ASP A 547 -16.49 -17.49 -7.82
N ALA A 548 -16.56 -17.76 -6.52
CA ALA A 548 -17.66 -18.49 -5.92
C ALA A 548 -18.87 -17.59 -5.63
N SER A 549 -18.65 -16.33 -5.24
CA SER A 549 -19.71 -15.47 -4.69
C SER A 549 -20.51 -14.73 -5.75
N ASP A 550 -21.81 -14.61 -5.52
CA ASP A 550 -22.71 -13.75 -6.30
C ASP A 550 -22.62 -12.29 -5.84
N ALA A 551 -22.34 -12.07 -4.55
CA ALA A 551 -22.07 -10.77 -3.95
C ALA A 551 -20.96 -10.86 -2.90
N VAL A 552 -20.22 -9.78 -2.70
CA VAL A 552 -19.14 -9.68 -1.72
C VAL A 552 -19.40 -8.47 -0.81
N VAL A 553 -19.36 -8.70 0.50
CA VAL A 553 -19.40 -7.66 1.54
C VAL A 553 -17.99 -7.47 2.08
N CYS A 554 -17.50 -6.22 2.04
CA CYS A 554 -16.15 -5.90 2.49
C CYS A 554 -16.00 -4.42 2.88
N THR A 555 -14.81 -4.04 3.35
CA THR A 555 -14.46 -2.66 3.70
C THR A 555 -13.47 -2.07 2.71
N VAL A 556 -13.82 -0.95 2.07
CA VAL A 556 -13.00 -0.33 1.00
C VAL A 556 -11.67 0.23 1.50
N SER A 557 -11.48 0.44 2.81
CA SER A 557 -10.17 0.67 3.43
C SER A 557 -9.13 -0.42 3.16
N ALA A 558 -9.58 -1.66 2.93
CA ALA A 558 -8.74 -2.81 2.64
C ALA A 558 -8.50 -2.98 1.13
N MET A 559 -7.23 -3.18 0.75
CA MET A 559 -6.92 -3.43 -0.67
C MET A 559 -7.55 -4.71 -1.21
N GLY A 560 -7.73 -5.75 -0.40
CA GLY A 560 -8.49 -6.95 -0.81
C GLY A 560 -9.89 -6.63 -1.29
N CYS A 561 -10.61 -5.73 -0.59
CA CYS A 561 -11.94 -5.30 -1.00
C CYS A 561 -11.91 -4.59 -2.36
N ARG A 562 -10.93 -3.70 -2.57
CA ARG A 562 -10.77 -2.99 -3.86
C ARG A 562 -10.39 -3.92 -5.00
N LEU A 563 -9.55 -4.93 -4.73
CA LEU A 563 -9.20 -5.97 -5.70
C LEU A 563 -10.42 -6.80 -6.06
N LEU A 564 -11.23 -7.23 -5.08
CA LEU A 564 -12.46 -7.98 -5.32
C LEU A 564 -13.42 -7.23 -6.24
N GLY A 565 -13.54 -5.91 -6.10
CA GLY A 565 -14.31 -5.08 -7.04
C GLY A 565 -13.85 -5.24 -8.49
N VAL A 566 -12.53 -5.26 -8.74
CA VAL A 566 -11.95 -5.52 -10.08
C VAL A 566 -12.13 -6.97 -10.52
N MET A 567 -11.91 -7.93 -9.63
CA MET A 567 -12.03 -9.37 -9.92
C MET A 567 -13.46 -9.78 -10.28
N MET A 568 -14.47 -9.17 -9.66
CA MET A 568 -15.88 -9.40 -9.98
C MET A 568 -16.32 -8.81 -11.33
N GLY A 569 -15.60 -7.82 -11.85
CA GLY A 569 -15.95 -7.12 -13.10
C GLY A 569 -16.97 -6.00 -12.90
N TRP A 570 -17.01 -5.04 -13.83
CA TRP A 570 -17.79 -3.81 -13.68
C TRP A 570 -19.29 -4.05 -13.52
N GLU A 571 -19.86 -4.86 -14.42
CA GLU A 571 -21.30 -5.17 -14.46
C GLU A 571 -21.76 -5.80 -13.14
N ARG A 572 -21.04 -6.81 -12.64
CA ARG A 572 -21.39 -7.46 -11.39
C ARG A 572 -21.13 -6.55 -10.20
N ALA A 573 -19.95 -5.95 -10.11
CA ALA A 573 -19.54 -5.17 -8.94
C ALA A 573 -20.40 -3.91 -8.76
N PHE A 574 -20.54 -3.10 -9.82
CA PHE A 574 -21.08 -1.74 -9.71
C PHE A 574 -22.48 -1.59 -10.32
N GLU A 575 -22.75 -2.12 -11.52
CA GLU A 575 -24.07 -1.98 -12.15
C GLU A 575 -25.13 -2.79 -11.40
N ASN A 576 -24.80 -4.02 -11.00
CA ASN A 576 -25.65 -4.88 -10.20
C ASN A 576 -25.47 -4.69 -8.68
N ALA A 577 -24.62 -3.75 -8.27
CA ALA A 577 -24.30 -3.45 -6.87
C ALA A 577 -23.97 -4.70 -6.02
N LYS A 578 -23.22 -5.65 -6.58
CA LYS A 578 -22.83 -6.89 -5.87
C LYS A 578 -21.49 -6.79 -5.15
N TRP A 579 -20.72 -5.74 -5.39
CA TRP A 579 -19.61 -5.36 -4.53
C TRP A 579 -20.14 -4.36 -3.49
N VAL A 580 -20.30 -4.81 -2.24
CA VAL A 580 -20.97 -4.06 -1.18
C VAL A 580 -19.94 -3.57 -0.16
N ASN A 581 -19.63 -2.28 -0.22
CA ASN A 581 -18.84 -1.62 0.80
C ASN A 581 -19.71 -1.31 2.03
N ILE A 582 -19.21 -1.65 3.22
CA ILE A 582 -19.83 -1.26 4.50
C ILE A 582 -18.97 -0.25 5.30
N ASP A 583 -17.88 0.21 4.71
CA ASP A 583 -16.99 1.23 5.28
C ASP A 583 -17.40 2.61 4.77
N GLY A 584 -18.49 3.16 5.32
CA GLY A 584 -19.06 4.46 4.94
C GLY A 584 -19.50 4.60 3.47
N ASP A 585 -19.72 5.84 3.03
CA ASP A 585 -20.18 6.18 1.67
C ASP A 585 -19.06 6.20 0.62
N TYR A 586 -17.92 5.59 0.93
CA TYR A 586 -16.75 5.58 0.05
C TYR A 586 -16.91 4.57 -1.10
N GLY A 587 -16.67 5.04 -2.32
CA GLY A 587 -16.68 4.20 -3.53
C GLY A 587 -15.31 3.63 -3.92
N TRP A 588 -15.28 2.88 -5.01
CA TRP A 588 -14.05 2.45 -5.66
C TRP A 588 -13.44 3.60 -6.48
N GLY A 589 -12.27 4.11 -6.10
CA GLY A 589 -11.69 5.33 -6.72
C GLY A 589 -10.58 5.10 -7.74
N GLY A 590 -10.08 3.88 -7.89
CA GLY A 590 -9.03 3.51 -8.85
C GLY A 590 -7.68 4.24 -8.73
N GLY A 591 -7.50 5.11 -7.74
CA GLY A 591 -6.24 5.86 -7.53
C GLY A 591 -5.82 5.99 -6.07
N THR A 592 -6.70 5.65 -5.14
CA THR A 592 -6.29 5.37 -3.76
C THR A 592 -5.77 3.94 -3.75
N TRP A 593 -4.46 3.79 -3.74
CA TRP A 593 -3.75 2.52 -3.63
C TRP A 593 -3.22 2.34 -2.21
#